data_AF-A0A915PNZ9-F1
#
_entry.id   AF-A0A915PNZ9-F1
#
_cell.length_a   1.000
_cell.length_b   1.000
_cell.length_c   1.000
_cell.angle_alpha   90.00
_cell.angle_beta   90.00
_cell.angle_gamma   90.00
#
_symmetry.space_group_name_H-M   'P 1'
#
loop_
_entity.id
_entity.type
_entity.pdbx_description
1 polymer ?
#
loop_
_entity_poly.entity_id
_entity_poly.type
_entity_poly.pdbx_seq_one_letter_code
_entity_poly.pdbx_strand_id
1 'polypeptide(L)'
;MILLPSLLTATAFLATYRFTINFTNLPYSNELRQPYTKQFTQISQNISNSIHTLLVQSLHGQYNISVINYRYQQVIGTLVTLEVTSKKPEPRLRKVIKKAIQSGNIGGYTVATDGFEFYTIEGQ
;
A
#
# COMPACT_ATOMS: atom_id res chain seq x y z
N MET A 1 -8.10 8.90 -49.57
CA MET A 1 -8.11 7.86 -48.52
C MET A 1 -7.73 8.52 -47.20
N ILE A 2 -8.64 8.57 -46.24
CA ILE A 2 -8.35 9.06 -44.89
C ILE A 2 -7.87 7.86 -44.08
N LEU A 3 -6.61 7.88 -43.64
CA LEU A 3 -6.08 6.90 -42.69
C LEU A 3 -6.65 7.24 -41.31
N LEU A 4 -7.56 6.42 -40.81
CA LEU A 4 -7.92 6.39 -39.38
C LEU A 4 -6.70 5.88 -38.60
N PRO A 5 -6.25 6.56 -37.53
CA PRO A 5 -5.21 6.00 -36.68
C PRO A 5 -5.74 4.73 -36.01
N SER A 6 -5.01 3.63 -36.15
CA SER A 6 -5.27 2.39 -35.43
C SER A 6 -5.30 2.66 -33.93
N LEU A 7 -6.34 2.20 -33.23
CA LEU A 7 -6.29 2.02 -31.78
C LEU A 7 -5.22 0.95 -31.51
N LEU A 8 -3.98 1.36 -31.25
CA LEU A 8 -3.06 0.51 -30.51
C LEU A 8 -3.68 0.31 -29.13
N THR A 9 -4.31 -0.84 -28.90
CA THR A 9 -4.65 -1.29 -27.56
C THR A 9 -3.34 -1.42 -26.79
N ALA A 10 -2.97 -0.38 -26.04
CA ALA A 10 -1.88 -0.47 -25.10
C ALA A 10 -2.33 -1.38 -23.96
N THR A 11 -1.91 -2.64 -23.98
CA THR A 11 -2.06 -3.54 -22.84
C THR A 11 -1.24 -2.96 -21.69
N ALA A 12 -1.90 -2.28 -20.75
CA ALA A 12 -1.25 -1.74 -19.57
C ALA A 12 -1.02 -2.87 -18.58
N PHE A 13 0.23 -3.36 -18.48
CA PHE A 13 0.61 -4.27 -17.41
C PHE A 13 0.55 -3.54 -16.07
N LEU A 14 -0.29 -4.03 -15.15
CA LEU A 14 -0.31 -3.56 -13.78
C LEU A 14 0.63 -4.44 -12.95
N ALA A 15 1.50 -3.78 -12.18
CA ALA A 15 2.30 -4.43 -11.17
C ALA A 15 1.69 -4.12 -9.80
N THR A 16 1.25 -5.16 -9.08
CA THR A 16 0.68 -5.01 -7.74
C THR A 16 1.65 -5.53 -6.69
N TYR A 17 1.87 -4.72 -5.66
CA TYR A 17 2.79 -5.00 -4.57
C TYR A 17 2.01 -5.05 -3.27
N ARG A 18 1.98 -6.21 -2.61
CA ARG A 18 1.27 -6.38 -1.33
C ARG A 18 2.26 -6.32 -0.17
N PHE A 19 1.92 -5.51 0.83
CA PHE A 19 2.69 -5.33 2.05
C PHE A 19 1.83 -5.64 3.26
N THR A 20 2.40 -6.31 4.25
CA THR A 20 1.85 -6.33 5.61
C THR A 20 2.83 -5.62 6.52
N ILE A 21 2.35 -4.63 7.27
CA ILE A 21 3.17 -3.75 8.10
C ILE A 21 2.54 -3.66 9.48
N ASN A 22 3.37 -3.69 10.52
CA ASN A 22 2.93 -3.47 11.89
C ASN A 22 2.82 -1.98 12.21
N PHE A 23 1.62 -1.52 12.53
CA PHE A 23 1.31 -0.17 13.00
C PHE A 23 1.13 -0.21 14.51
N THR A 24 2.23 0.02 15.24
CA THR A 24 2.34 -0.25 16.68
C THR A 24 1.51 0.68 17.55
N ASN A 25 1.25 1.91 17.09
CA ASN A 25 0.43 2.89 17.79
C ASN A 25 -1.02 2.95 17.28
N LEU A 26 -1.44 2.02 16.40
CA LEU A 26 -2.80 1.95 15.88
C LEU A 26 -3.62 0.98 16.73
N PRO A 27 -4.57 1.45 17.56
CA PRO A 27 -5.41 0.57 18.36
C PRO A 27 -6.34 -0.24 17.45
N TYR A 28 -6.34 -1.56 17.64
CA TYR A 28 -7.27 -2.42 16.92
C TYR A 28 -8.69 -2.29 17.48
N SER A 29 -9.69 -2.34 16.60
CA SER A 29 -11.09 -2.24 16.98
C SER A 29 -11.96 -3.19 16.15
N ASN A 30 -13.21 -3.39 16.59
CA ASN A 30 -14.20 -4.14 15.82
C ASN A 30 -14.56 -3.43 14.50
N GLU A 31 -14.48 -2.09 14.45
CA GLU A 31 -14.70 -1.37 13.19
C GLU A 31 -13.56 -1.62 12.21
N LEU A 32 -12.29 -1.66 12.66
CA LEU A 32 -11.16 -2.00 11.79
C LEU A 32 -11.19 -3.46 11.29
N ARG A 33 -11.84 -4.36 12.03
CA ARG A 33 -12.06 -5.74 11.59
C ARG A 33 -12.99 -5.83 10.38
N GLN A 34 -13.98 -4.93 10.30
CA GLN A 34 -15.02 -4.98 9.29
C GLN A 34 -14.71 -3.97 8.16
N PRO A 35 -14.56 -4.43 6.91
CA PRO A 35 -14.39 -3.54 5.78
C PRO A 35 -15.54 -2.52 5.67
N TYR A 36 -15.24 -1.36 5.12
CA TYR A 36 -16.21 -0.29 4.82
C TYR A 36 -16.92 0.35 6.02
N THR A 37 -16.55 0.01 7.26
CA THR A 37 -16.98 0.81 8.42
C THR A 37 -16.37 2.21 8.36
N LYS A 38 -16.91 3.12 9.18
CA LYS A 38 -16.43 4.50 9.26
C LYS A 38 -14.95 4.54 9.65
N GLN A 39 -14.55 3.87 10.72
CA GLN A 39 -13.15 3.86 11.15
C GLN A 39 -12.25 3.15 10.14
N PHE A 40 -12.68 2.01 9.56
CA PHE A 40 -11.92 1.33 8.50
C PHE A 40 -11.63 2.28 7.34
N THR A 41 -12.66 2.96 6.84
CA THR A 41 -12.56 3.83 5.66
C THR A 41 -11.64 5.02 5.95
N GLN A 42 -11.86 5.69 7.08
CA GLN A 42 -11.07 6.87 7.46
C GLN A 42 -9.60 6.54 7.67
N ILE A 43 -9.30 5.47 8.41
CA ILE A 43 -7.91 5.08 8.71
C ILE A 43 -7.24 4.55 7.44
N SER A 44 -7.95 3.77 6.62
CA SER A 44 -7.43 3.30 5.33
C SER A 44 -7.04 4.44 4.42
N GLN A 45 -7.88 5.48 4.34
CA GLN A 45 -7.58 6.66 3.54
C GLN A 45 -6.35 7.43 4.06
N ASN A 46 -6.23 7.59 5.37
CA ASN A 46 -5.07 8.24 5.99
C ASN A 46 -3.76 7.46 5.72
N ILE A 47 -3.80 6.13 5.85
CA ILE A 47 -2.67 5.26 5.58
C ILE A 47 -2.31 5.31 4.08
N SER A 48 -3.29 5.15 3.19
CA SER A 48 -3.07 5.24 1.74
C SER A 48 -2.45 6.58 1.33
N ASN A 49 -2.93 7.70 1.88
CA ASN A 49 -2.37 9.02 1.63
C ASN A 49 -0.92 9.16 2.13
N SER A 50 -0.62 8.60 3.30
CA SER A 50 0.74 8.63 3.87
C SER A 50 1.73 7.81 3.03
N ILE A 51 1.31 6.63 2.57
CA ILE A 51 2.09 5.81 1.64
C ILE A 51 2.26 6.52 0.30
N HIS A 52 1.20 7.16 -0.22
CA HIS A 52 1.27 7.90 -1.48
C HIS A 52 2.33 9.00 -1.39
N THR A 53 2.29 9.84 -0.35
CA THR A 53 3.28 10.89 -0.12
C THR A 53 4.70 10.34 -0.03
N LEU A 54 4.91 9.25 0.73
CA LEU A 54 6.22 8.59 0.84
C LEU A 54 6.75 8.15 -0.52
N LEU A 55 5.90 7.54 -1.35
CA LEU A 55 6.29 6.99 -2.64
C LEU A 55 6.61 8.11 -3.64
N VAL A 56 5.77 9.13 -3.78
CA VAL A 56 6.01 10.22 -4.75
C VAL A 56 7.20 11.11 -4.38
N GLN A 57 7.60 11.14 -3.10
CA GLN A 57 8.85 11.80 -2.66
C GLN A 57 10.11 11.01 -3.05
N SER A 58 9.99 9.69 -3.18
CA SER A 58 11.15 8.79 -3.38
C SER A 58 11.25 8.26 -4.81
N LEU A 59 10.14 8.20 -5.53
CA LEU A 59 9.98 7.54 -6.82
C LEU A 59 9.11 8.39 -7.73
N HIS A 60 9.36 8.30 -9.04
CA HIS A 60 8.52 8.93 -10.05
C HIS A 60 7.50 7.90 -10.55
N GLY A 61 6.21 8.17 -10.39
CA GLY A 61 5.17 7.26 -10.86
C GLY A 61 3.79 7.63 -10.38
N GLN A 62 2.80 6.94 -10.94
CA GLN A 62 1.43 6.95 -10.45
C GLN A 62 1.18 5.64 -9.71
N TYR A 63 0.70 5.76 -8.47
CA TYR A 63 0.46 4.62 -7.60
C TYR A 63 -0.99 4.67 -7.11
N ASN A 64 -1.72 3.56 -7.26
CA ASN A 64 -2.99 3.37 -6.58
C ASN A 64 -2.73 2.55 -5.31
N ILE A 65 -3.22 3.02 -4.15
CA ILE A 65 -2.93 2.40 -2.86
C ILE A 65 -4.24 2.07 -2.15
N SER A 66 -4.43 0.80 -1.84
CA SER A 66 -5.59 0.29 -1.12
C SER A 66 -5.16 -0.44 0.15
N VAL A 67 -5.85 -0.18 1.26
CA VAL A 67 -5.75 -1.04 2.43
C VAL A 67 -6.75 -2.17 2.29
N ILE A 68 -6.25 -3.41 2.37
CA ILE A 68 -7.02 -4.62 2.14
C ILE A 68 -7.67 -5.11 3.44
N ASN A 69 -6.90 -5.13 4.54
CA ASN A 69 -7.42 -5.57 5.84
C ASN A 69 -6.57 -5.06 7.01
N TYR A 70 -7.16 -5.21 8.20
CA TYR A 70 -6.50 -5.05 9.49
C TYR A 70 -6.59 -6.36 10.26
N ARG A 71 -5.49 -6.78 10.87
CA ARG A 71 -5.43 -7.96 11.73
C ARG A 71 -4.76 -7.59 13.05
N TYR A 72 -5.37 -8.02 14.14
CA TYR A 72 -4.73 -7.93 15.45
C TYR A 72 -3.79 -9.10 15.67
N GLN A 73 -2.61 -8.83 16.21
CA GLN A 73 -1.66 -9.83 16.66
C GLN A 73 -1.23 -9.50 18.09
N GLN A 74 -1.45 -10.44 19.02
CA GLN A 74 -1.38 -10.22 20.47
C GLN A 74 -0.04 -9.64 20.96
N VAL A 75 1.07 -9.97 20.30
CA VAL A 75 2.42 -9.57 20.73
C VAL A 75 2.87 -8.26 20.10
N ILE A 76 2.51 -8.01 18.84
CA ILE A 76 3.13 -6.95 18.03
C ILE A 76 2.20 -5.79 17.70
N GLY A 77 0.88 -5.97 17.80
CA GLY A 77 -0.10 -4.89 17.59
C GLY A 77 -0.97 -5.08 16.35
N THR A 78 -1.29 -3.98 15.66
CA THR A 78 -2.16 -3.98 14.48
C THR A 78 -1.35 -4.16 13.21
N LEU A 79 -1.54 -5.29 12.54
CA LEU A 79 -1.03 -5.53 11.20
C LEU A 79 -1.99 -4.94 10.16
N VAL A 80 -1.45 -4.12 9.27
CA VAL A 80 -2.18 -3.54 8.14
C VAL A 80 -1.66 -4.17 6.86
N THR A 81 -2.56 -4.79 6.09
CA THR A 81 -2.25 -5.29 4.75
C THR A 81 -2.69 -4.27 3.73
N LEU A 82 -1.77 -3.80 2.89
CA LEU A 82 -2.04 -2.84 1.82
C LEU A 82 -1.47 -3.32 0.49
N GLU A 83 -2.07 -2.84 -0.59
CA GLU A 83 -1.59 -3.04 -1.94
C GLU A 83 -1.21 -1.70 -2.57
N VAL A 84 -0.10 -1.72 -3.30
CA VAL A 84 0.32 -0.62 -4.15
C VAL A 84 0.33 -1.13 -5.59
N THR A 85 -0.53 -0.57 -6.43
CA THR A 85 -0.60 -0.89 -7.85
C THR A 85 0.11 0.21 -8.65
N SER A 86 1.00 -0.17 -9.56
CA SER A 86 1.66 0.74 -10.49
C SER A 86 1.43 0.31 -11.94
N LYS A 87 1.44 1.28 -12.86
CA LYS A 87 1.33 1.04 -14.31
C LYS A 87 2.60 0.44 -14.93
N LYS A 88 3.69 0.38 -14.18
CA LYS A 88 4.97 -0.17 -14.59
C LYS A 88 5.61 -0.89 -13.40
N PRO A 89 6.40 -1.95 -13.64
CA PRO A 89 7.20 -2.55 -12.58
C PRO A 89 8.11 -1.50 -11.91
N GLU A 90 8.02 -1.39 -10.58
CA GLU A 90 8.83 -0.51 -9.75
C GLU A 90 9.65 -1.34 -8.74
N PRO A 91 10.84 -1.83 -9.12
CA PRO A 91 11.65 -2.70 -8.26
C PRO A 91 12.15 -2.01 -6.98
N ARG A 92 12.16 -0.67 -6.94
CA ARG A 92 12.60 0.08 -5.75
C ARG A 92 11.50 0.25 -4.69
N LEU A 93 10.25 -0.08 -5.02
CA LEU A 93 9.09 0.15 -4.15
C LEU A 93 9.25 -0.54 -2.79
N ARG A 94 9.66 -1.83 -2.79
CA ARG A 94 9.96 -2.58 -1.57
C ARG A 94 11.01 -1.88 -0.70
N LYS A 95 12.08 -1.36 -1.31
CA LYS A 95 13.18 -0.71 -0.60
C LYS A 95 12.73 0.60 0.05
N VAL A 96 11.92 1.39 -0.63
CA VAL A 96 11.38 2.67 -0.11
C VAL A 96 10.48 2.40 1.10
N ILE A 97 9.51 1.51 0.98
CA ILE A 97 8.60 1.19 2.09
C ILE A 97 9.37 0.57 3.26
N LYS A 98 10.29 -0.37 2.99
CA LYS A 98 11.11 -0.98 4.05
C LYS A 98 11.95 0.07 4.80
N LYS A 99 12.52 1.06 4.10
CA LYS A 99 13.28 2.14 4.73
C LYS A 99 12.40 3.00 5.64
N ALA A 100 11.17 3.32 5.21
CA ALA A 100 10.23 4.06 6.04
C ALA A 100 9.88 3.29 7.32
N ILE A 101 9.62 1.99 7.21
CA ILE A 101 9.38 1.12 8.37
C ILE A 101 10.58 1.11 9.32
N GLN A 102 11.79 1.01 8.78
CA GLN A 102 13.03 1.07 9.58
C GLN A 102 13.26 2.43 10.25
N SER A 103 12.71 3.52 9.71
CA SER A 103 12.73 4.84 10.36
C SER A 103 11.66 5.00 11.46
N GLY A 104 10.78 4.00 11.61
CA GLY A 104 9.80 3.90 12.67
C GLY A 104 8.49 4.64 12.42
N ASN A 105 8.33 5.37 11.30
CA ASN A 105 7.12 6.14 11.04
C ASN A 105 6.67 6.09 9.57
N ILE A 106 5.35 6.05 9.37
CA ILE A 106 4.69 6.30 8.09
C ILE A 106 3.54 7.28 8.37
N GLY A 107 3.69 8.52 7.91
CA GLY A 107 2.76 9.60 8.26
C GLY A 107 2.71 9.82 9.78
N GLY A 108 1.51 9.89 10.34
CA GLY A 108 1.28 10.02 11.79
C GLY A 108 1.33 8.70 12.57
N TYR A 109 1.70 7.59 11.94
CA TYR A 109 1.70 6.27 12.55
C TYR A 109 3.11 5.78 12.86
N THR A 110 3.29 5.24 14.06
CA THR A 110 4.49 4.48 14.43
C THR A 110 4.37 3.09 13.84
N VAL A 111 5.44 2.63 13.19
CA VAL A 111 5.50 1.34 12.52
C VAL A 111 6.75 0.56 12.92
N ALA A 112 6.68 -0.77 12.82
CA ALA A 112 7.79 -1.66 13.15
C ALA A 112 7.99 -2.75 12.10
N THR A 113 9.17 -3.36 12.11
CA THR A 113 9.53 -4.44 11.17
C THR A 113 8.96 -5.80 11.56
N ASP A 114 8.49 -5.98 12.79
CA ASP A 114 7.91 -7.23 13.25
C ASP A 114 6.66 -7.60 12.45
N GLY A 115 6.62 -8.84 11.95
CA GLY A 115 5.52 -9.30 11.09
C GLY A 115 5.46 -8.63 9.71
N PHE A 116 6.54 -7.97 9.27
CA PHE A 116 6.61 -7.40 7.92
C PHE A 116 6.63 -8.49 6.84
N GLU A 117 5.70 -8.40 5.90
CA GLU A 117 5.62 -9.28 4.73
C GLU A 117 5.57 -8.46 3.43
N PHE A 118 6.08 -9.02 2.34
CA PHE A 118 6.06 -8.41 1.02
C PHE A 118 5.93 -9.46 -0.08
N TYR A 119 5.02 -9.23 -1.02
CA TYR A 119 4.81 -10.05 -2.20
C TYR A 119 4.59 -9.18 -3.43
N THR A 120 5.08 -9.62 -4.59
CA THR A 120 4.67 -9.09 -5.89
C THR A 120 3.57 -9.98 -6.43
N ILE A 121 2.44 -9.38 -6.81
CA ILE A 121 1.34 -10.04 -7.51
C ILE A 121 1.50 -9.65 -8.97
N GLU A 122 1.88 -10.62 -9.80
CA GLU A 122 2.00 -10.41 -11.24
C GLU A 122 0.62 -10.18 -11.85
N GLY A 123 0.45 -9.08 -12.58
CA GLY A 123 -0.74 -8.84 -13.38
C GLY A 123 -0.72 -9.74 -14.62
N GLN A 124 -1.80 -10.50 -14.83
CA GLN A 124 -2.04 -11.24 -16.06
C GLN A 124 -2.26 -10.30 -17.25
#